data_AF-T1WHR9-F1
#
_entry.id   AF-T1WHR9-F1
#
_cell.length_a   1.000
_cell.length_b   1.000
_cell.length_c   1.000
_cell.angle_alpha   90.00
_cell.angle_beta   90.00
_cell.angle_gamma   90.00
#
_symmetry.space_group_name_H-M   'P 1'
#
loop_
_entity.id
_entity.type
_entity.pdbx_description
1 polymer ?
#
loop_
_entity_poly.entity_id
_entity_poly.type
_entity_poly.pdbx_seq_one_letter_code
_entity_poly.pdbx_strand_id
1 'polypeptide(L)'
;MAWQICLIILLAARSSLGLTSSTSERITSAIESLQKDFNATRSDVAEGGPVFTKMLDSGLWSQPNEKKILIAQIISKYVQMLNNITKTPAPQYIKELREALEDYKKNYNESLMKANDLIHLAQLPMDNLRTQRKAVLEMTRVLQEVKKEESRRRRRSQRQNPRGLKRRMPNMG
;
A
#
# COMPACT_ATOMS: atom_id res chain seq x y z
N MET A 1 -18.34 -13.31 -11.12
CA MET A 1 -18.28 -13.86 -9.74
C MET A 1 -16.86 -13.98 -9.15
N ALA A 2 -15.82 -13.35 -9.72
CA ALA A 2 -14.43 -13.50 -9.24
C ALA A 2 -13.92 -12.32 -8.37
N TRP A 3 -14.73 -11.28 -8.14
CA TRP A 3 -14.25 -10.04 -7.51
C TRP A 3 -14.46 -9.99 -5.99
N GLN A 4 -15.29 -10.86 -5.41
CA GLN A 4 -15.44 -11.00 -3.96
C GLN A 4 -14.27 -11.75 -3.30
N ILE A 5 -13.49 -12.51 -4.06
CA ILE A 5 -12.39 -13.33 -3.54
C ILE A 5 -11.14 -12.46 -3.26
N CYS A 6 -10.94 -11.36 -3.99
CA CYS A 6 -9.75 -10.51 -3.82
C CYS A 6 -9.74 -9.70 -2.50
N LEU A 7 -10.91 -9.36 -1.94
CA LEU A 7 -10.99 -8.71 -0.62
C LEU A 7 -10.62 -9.68 0.52
N ILE A 8 -10.96 -10.96 0.37
CA ILE A 8 -10.62 -12.01 1.35
C ILE A 8 -9.14 -12.39 1.26
N ILE A 9 -8.55 -12.39 0.05
CA ILE A 9 -7.11 -12.65 -0.13
C ILE A 9 -6.24 -11.51 0.44
N LEU A 10 -6.71 -10.26 0.41
CA LEU A 10 -6.03 -9.13 1.06
C LEU A 10 -6.09 -9.21 2.61
N LEU A 11 -7.09 -9.90 3.16
CA LEU A 11 -7.19 -10.20 4.60
C LEU A 11 -6.35 -11.42 5.00
N ALA A 12 -6.15 -12.39 4.10
CA ALA A 12 -5.40 -13.62 4.38
C ALA A 12 -3.86 -13.47 4.26
N ALA A 13 -3.35 -12.37 3.70
CA ALA A 13 -1.91 -12.20 3.47
C ALA A 13 -1.08 -11.82 4.73
N ARG A 14 -1.67 -11.78 5.92
CA ARG A 14 -0.95 -11.60 7.19
C ARG A 14 -1.61 -12.42 8.30
N SER A 15 -1.29 -13.70 8.37
CA SER A 15 -1.49 -14.53 9.56
C SER A 15 -0.66 -13.97 10.74
N SER A 16 -1.27 -13.04 11.47
CA SER A 16 -1.07 -12.83 12.92
C SER A 16 -2.22 -12.09 13.60
N LEU A 17 -3.36 -11.85 12.95
CA LEU A 17 -4.60 -11.55 13.67
C LEU A 17 -5.48 -12.80 13.58
N GLY A 18 -5.75 -13.42 14.72
CA GLY A 18 -6.77 -14.46 14.84
C GLY A 18 -8.15 -13.84 14.59
N LEU A 19 -8.46 -13.56 13.33
CA LEU A 19 -9.77 -13.10 12.91
C LEU A 19 -10.68 -14.33 12.95
N THR A 20 -11.52 -14.42 13.97
CA THR A 20 -12.53 -15.48 14.07
C THR A 20 -13.47 -15.42 12.87
N SER A 21 -14.05 -16.56 12.47
CA SER A 21 -15.07 -16.60 11.40
C SER A 21 -16.17 -15.56 11.64
N SER A 22 -16.61 -15.42 12.89
CA SER A 22 -17.60 -14.44 13.33
C SER A 22 -17.21 -12.98 13.09
N THR A 23 -15.93 -12.62 13.21
CA THR A 23 -15.47 -11.25 12.96
C THR A 23 -15.43 -10.94 11.46
N SER A 24 -15.01 -11.93 10.66
CA SER A 24 -15.02 -11.81 9.20
C SER A 24 -16.44 -11.66 8.64
N GLU A 25 -17.40 -12.42 9.17
CA GLU A 25 -18.81 -12.33 8.77
C GLU A 25 -19.41 -10.96 9.12
N ARG A 26 -19.12 -10.42 10.31
CA ARG A 26 -19.56 -9.08 10.72
C ARG A 26 -19.01 -7.97 9.82
N ILE A 27 -17.72 -8.02 9.48
CA ILE A 27 -17.13 -7.05 8.56
C ILE A 27 -17.79 -7.14 7.18
N THR A 28 -18.07 -8.36 6.70
CA THR A 28 -18.70 -8.58 5.40
C THR A 28 -20.11 -8.00 5.36
N SER A 29 -20.95 -8.28 6.37
CA SER A 29 -22.31 -7.73 6.45
C SER A 29 -22.31 -6.20 6.65
N ALA A 30 -21.32 -5.67 7.35
CA ALA A 30 -21.14 -4.23 7.48
C ALA A 30 -20.78 -3.56 6.14
N ILE A 31 -19.94 -4.19 5.31
CA ILE A 31 -19.63 -3.72 3.95
C ILE A 31 -20.89 -3.74 3.07
N GLU A 32 -21.70 -4.79 3.12
CA GLU A 32 -22.95 -4.88 2.36
C GLU A 32 -23.93 -3.76 2.74
N SER A 33 -24.05 -3.49 4.05
CA SER A 33 -24.87 -2.39 4.57
C SER A 33 -24.36 -1.04 4.06
N LEU A 34 -23.04 -0.82 4.07
CA LEU A 34 -22.43 0.40 3.56
C LEU A 34 -22.62 0.55 2.05
N GLN A 35 -22.47 -0.53 1.27
CA GLN A 35 -22.71 -0.53 -0.17
C GLN A 35 -24.15 -0.13 -0.51
N LYS A 36 -25.11 -0.65 0.25
CA LYS A 36 -26.52 -0.28 0.10
C LYS A 36 -26.74 1.20 0.39
N ASP A 37 -26.20 1.71 1.49
CA ASP A 37 -26.34 3.12 1.89
C ASP A 37 -25.73 4.11 0.88
N PHE A 38 -24.66 3.70 0.19
CA PHE A 38 -24.02 4.48 -0.87
C PHE A 38 -24.60 4.22 -2.27
N ASN A 39 -25.58 3.33 -2.40
CA ASN A 39 -26.10 2.86 -3.69
C ASN A 39 -24.97 2.40 -4.64
N ALA A 40 -23.98 1.68 -4.11
CA ALA A 40 -22.76 1.31 -4.82
C ALA A 40 -22.96 0.33 -6.00
N THR A 41 -24.17 -0.23 -6.13
CA THR A 41 -24.55 -1.14 -7.24
C THR A 41 -25.19 -0.42 -8.42
N ARG A 42 -25.37 0.91 -8.35
CA ARG A 42 -25.88 1.68 -9.48
C ARG A 42 -24.93 1.60 -10.68
N SER A 43 -25.49 1.66 -11.89
CA SER A 43 -24.72 1.53 -13.13
C SER A 43 -23.67 2.62 -13.32
N ASP A 44 -23.95 3.84 -12.85
CA ASP A 44 -23.02 4.98 -12.94
C ASP A 44 -21.75 4.80 -12.11
N VAL A 45 -21.76 3.92 -11.09
CA VAL A 45 -20.59 3.66 -10.24
C VAL A 45 -19.45 2.98 -11.03
N ALA A 46 -19.75 2.29 -12.13
CA ALA A 46 -18.74 1.68 -12.98
C ALA A 46 -18.08 2.67 -13.95
N GLU A 47 -18.65 3.87 -14.14
CA GLU A 47 -18.09 4.89 -15.02
C GLU A 47 -16.74 5.41 -14.48
N GLY A 48 -15.78 5.64 -15.37
CA GLY A 48 -14.42 6.04 -14.98
C GLY A 48 -13.53 4.90 -14.45
N GLY A 49 -14.07 3.70 -14.27
CA GLY A 49 -13.34 2.51 -13.84
C GLY A 49 -13.08 2.47 -12.32
N PRO A 50 -12.35 1.44 -11.84
CA PRO A 50 -12.19 1.24 -10.41
C PRO A 50 -11.24 2.24 -9.76
N VAL A 51 -11.58 2.68 -8.55
CA VAL A 51 -10.80 3.67 -7.78
C VAL A 51 -9.45 3.12 -7.30
N PHE A 52 -9.43 1.92 -6.72
CA PHE A 52 -8.24 1.36 -6.06
C PHE A 52 -7.73 0.05 -6.68
N THR A 53 -8.61 -0.80 -7.20
CA THR A 53 -8.21 -2.17 -7.61
C THR A 53 -7.22 -2.15 -8.77
N LYS A 54 -7.38 -1.26 -9.75
CA LYS A 54 -6.40 -1.08 -10.83
C LYS A 54 -4.99 -0.76 -10.30
N MET A 55 -4.88 -0.04 -9.18
CA MET A 55 -3.60 0.28 -8.56
C MET A 55 -3.02 -0.91 -7.79
N LEU A 56 -3.88 -1.69 -7.12
CA LEU A 56 -3.50 -2.91 -6.37
C LEU A 56 -3.08 -4.06 -7.29
N ASP A 57 -3.65 -4.12 -8.48
CA ASP A 57 -3.38 -5.12 -9.52
C ASP A 57 -2.21 -4.71 -10.44
N SER A 58 -1.74 -3.47 -10.31
CA SER A 58 -0.61 -2.97 -11.09
C SER A 58 0.68 -3.69 -10.72
N GLY A 59 1.44 -4.13 -11.74
CA GLY A 59 2.78 -4.69 -11.56
C GLY A 59 3.82 -3.70 -11.02
N LEU A 60 3.49 -2.40 -10.98
CA LEU A 60 4.35 -1.36 -10.39
C LEU A 60 4.60 -1.59 -8.89
N TRP A 61 3.61 -2.15 -8.18
CA TRP A 61 3.68 -2.43 -6.73
C TRP A 61 3.93 -3.92 -6.47
N SER A 62 4.80 -4.54 -7.27
CA SER A 62 5.07 -5.98 -7.21
C SER A 62 5.87 -6.40 -5.98
N GLN A 63 6.64 -5.50 -5.36
CA GLN A 63 7.40 -5.83 -4.16
C GLN A 63 6.49 -5.80 -2.91
N PRO A 64 6.55 -6.82 -2.02
CA PRO A 64 5.68 -6.88 -0.84
C PRO A 64 5.75 -5.66 0.07
N ASN A 65 6.93 -5.06 0.23
CA ASN A 65 7.11 -3.90 1.09
C ASN A 65 6.55 -2.62 0.46
N GLU A 66 6.67 -2.45 -0.86
CA GLU A 66 6.07 -1.33 -1.59
C GLU A 66 4.55 -1.46 -1.60
N LYS A 67 4.03 -2.68 -1.83
CA LYS A 67 2.58 -2.95 -1.78
C LYS A 67 1.96 -2.63 -0.42
N LYS A 68 2.67 -2.86 0.69
CA LYS A 68 2.22 -2.46 2.04
C LYS A 68 2.07 -0.94 2.20
N ILE A 69 2.94 -0.15 1.58
CA ILE A 69 2.87 1.32 1.58
C ILE A 69 1.60 1.78 0.86
N LEU A 70 1.33 1.19 -0.31
CA LEU A 70 0.10 1.44 -1.06
C LEU A 70 -1.15 1.08 -0.24
N ILE A 71 -1.19 -0.13 0.32
CA ILE A 71 -2.33 -0.61 1.13
C ILE A 71 -2.56 0.30 2.35
N ALA A 72 -1.50 0.73 3.04
CA ALA A 72 -1.60 1.62 4.19
C ALA A 72 -2.29 2.96 3.83
N GLN A 73 -1.98 3.53 2.66
CA GLN A 73 -2.62 4.74 2.18
C GLN A 73 -4.09 4.52 1.81
N ILE A 74 -4.42 3.41 1.17
CA ILE A 74 -5.82 3.06 0.85
C ILE A 74 -6.64 2.91 2.14
N ILE A 75 -6.12 2.21 3.15
CA ILE A 75 -6.77 2.09 4.47
C ILE A 75 -7.01 3.47 5.07
N SER A 76 -6.01 4.35 5.04
CA SER A 76 -6.14 5.73 5.53
C SER A 76 -7.27 6.49 4.83
N LYS A 77 -7.41 6.32 3.51
CA LYS A 77 -8.51 6.93 2.73
C LYS A 77 -9.89 6.38 3.09
N TYR A 78 -10.01 5.08 3.33
CA TYR A 78 -11.26 4.49 3.82
C TYR A 78 -11.63 5.01 5.21
N VAL A 79 -10.67 5.07 6.15
CA VAL A 79 -10.89 5.67 7.47
C VAL A 79 -11.36 7.12 7.35
N GLN A 80 -10.68 7.92 6.51
CA GLN A 80 -11.06 9.30 6.25
C GLN A 80 -12.49 9.40 5.69
N MET A 81 -12.84 8.55 4.72
CA MET A 81 -14.19 8.50 4.13
C MET A 81 -15.24 8.19 5.20
N LEU A 82 -15.02 7.17 6.04
CA LEU A 82 -15.96 6.80 7.10
C LEU A 82 -16.08 7.88 8.18
N ASN A 83 -14.99 8.60 8.49
CA ASN A 83 -14.99 9.71 9.43
C ASN A 83 -15.83 10.90 8.93
N ASN A 84 -15.91 11.09 7.62
CA ASN A 84 -16.69 12.18 7.01
C ASN A 84 -18.19 11.88 6.89
N ILE A 85 -18.65 10.67 7.21
CA ILE A 85 -20.08 10.33 7.18
C ILE A 85 -20.78 11.06 8.33
N THR A 86 -21.64 12.02 8.00
CA THR A 86 -22.31 12.94 8.95
C THR A 86 -23.55 12.35 9.65
N LYS A 87 -23.77 11.04 9.58
CA LYS A 87 -24.94 10.40 10.23
C LYS A 87 -24.75 10.39 11.75
N THR A 88 -25.60 11.10 12.49
CA THR A 88 -25.63 11.11 13.96
C THR A 88 -26.98 10.63 14.49
N PRO A 89 -27.03 9.53 15.27
CA PRO A 89 -25.91 8.67 15.63
C PRO A 89 -25.40 7.83 14.44
N ALA A 90 -24.09 7.57 14.41
CA ALA A 90 -23.51 6.73 13.39
C ALA A 90 -24.07 5.29 13.52
N PRO A 91 -24.56 4.68 12.42
CA PRO A 91 -24.99 3.29 12.43
C PRO A 91 -23.91 2.35 12.95
N GLN A 92 -24.32 1.26 13.60
CA GLN A 92 -23.41 0.29 14.20
C GLN A 92 -22.39 -0.26 13.21
N TYR A 93 -22.82 -0.59 11.99
CA TYR A 93 -21.93 -1.13 10.94
C TYR A 93 -20.82 -0.14 10.53
N ILE A 94 -21.04 1.18 10.62
CA ILE A 94 -20.00 2.20 10.35
C ILE A 94 -18.95 2.19 11.46
N LYS A 95 -19.40 2.06 12.72
CA LYS A 95 -18.49 1.98 13.87
C LYS A 95 -17.61 0.73 13.78
N GLU A 96 -18.20 -0.42 13.48
CA GLU A 96 -17.47 -1.69 13.33
C GLU A 96 -16.43 -1.62 12.21
N LEU A 97 -16.77 -1.07 11.05
CA LEU A 97 -15.81 -0.89 9.96
C LEU A 97 -14.69 0.09 10.32
N ARG A 98 -15.02 1.17 11.04
CA ARG A 98 -14.03 2.15 11.48
C ARG A 98 -13.03 1.54 12.47
N GLU A 99 -13.52 0.78 13.45
CA GLU A 99 -12.69 0.08 14.42
C GLU A 99 -11.75 -0.90 13.73
N ALA A 100 -12.27 -1.74 12.83
CA ALA A 100 -11.47 -2.69 12.07
C ALA A 100 -10.38 -1.99 11.23
N LEU A 101 -10.74 -0.91 10.51
CA LEU A 101 -9.79 -0.15 9.70
C LEU A 101 -8.74 0.59 10.52
N GLU A 102 -9.08 1.11 11.70
CA GLU A 102 -8.11 1.73 12.61
C GLU A 102 -7.12 0.68 13.17
N ASP A 103 -7.57 -0.53 13.46
CA ASP A 103 -6.68 -1.62 13.86
C ASP A 103 -5.76 -2.07 12.72
N TYR A 104 -6.27 -2.14 11.48
CA TYR A 104 -5.39 -2.34 10.32
C TYR A 104 -4.40 -1.18 10.18
N LYS A 105 -4.83 0.06 10.35
CA LYS A 105 -3.93 1.23 10.26
C LYS A 105 -2.80 1.15 11.30
N LYS A 106 -3.06 0.72 12.53
CA LYS A 106 -2.03 0.45 13.55
C LYS A 106 -1.02 -0.62 13.07
N ASN A 107 -1.50 -1.72 12.50
CA ASN A 107 -0.66 -2.80 11.98
C ASN A 107 0.18 -2.41 10.75
N TYR A 108 -0.17 -1.30 10.10
CA TYR A 108 0.53 -0.75 8.94
C TYR A 108 1.21 0.60 9.25
N ASN A 109 1.37 0.97 10.53
CA ASN A 109 1.86 2.29 10.94
C ASN A 109 3.20 2.67 10.28
N GLU A 110 4.18 1.75 10.25
CA GLU A 110 5.48 2.01 9.59
C GLU A 110 5.32 2.29 8.09
N SER A 111 4.43 1.56 7.41
CA SER A 111 4.14 1.76 5.98
C SER A 111 3.39 3.06 5.73
N LEU A 112 2.52 3.46 6.66
CA LEU A 112 1.82 4.74 6.63
C LEU A 112 2.80 5.91 6.81
N MET A 113 3.75 5.81 7.74
CA MET A 113 4.81 6.81 7.92
C MET A 113 5.63 7.00 6.64
N LYS A 114 6.09 5.88 6.02
CA LYS A 114 6.82 5.94 4.74
C LYS A 114 6.01 6.63 3.64
N ALA A 115 4.72 6.32 3.55
CA ALA A 115 3.87 6.98 2.57
C ALA A 115 3.70 8.48 2.84
N ASN A 116 3.58 8.88 4.11
CA ASN A 116 3.50 10.28 4.50
C ASN A 116 4.80 11.04 4.18
N ASP A 117 5.97 10.41 4.36
CA ASP A 117 7.25 10.99 3.96
C ASP A 117 7.29 11.25 2.45
N LEU A 118 6.78 10.32 1.63
CA LEU A 118 6.69 10.49 0.17
C LEU A 118 5.74 11.63 -0.22
N ILE A 119 4.58 11.74 0.45
CA ILE A 119 3.63 12.83 0.22
C ILE A 119 4.24 14.18 0.60
N HIS A 120 4.87 14.25 1.77
CA HIS A 120 5.56 15.45 2.25
C HIS A 120 6.67 15.88 1.29
N LEU A 121 7.48 14.93 0.80
CA LEU A 121 8.51 15.17 -0.21
C LEU A 121 7.92 15.75 -1.51
N ALA A 122 6.82 15.18 -2.00
CA ALA A 122 6.16 15.64 -3.22
C ALA A 122 5.51 17.04 -3.07
N GLN A 123 5.17 17.44 -1.84
CA GLN A 123 4.55 18.72 -1.52
C GLN A 123 5.54 19.82 -1.13
N LEU A 124 6.85 19.54 -1.14
CA LEU A 124 7.86 20.55 -0.80
C LEU A 124 7.74 21.77 -1.74
N PRO A 125 7.70 23.00 -1.19
CA PRO A 125 7.61 24.21 -1.99
C PRO A 125 8.99 24.52 -2.61
N MET A 126 9.24 23.94 -3.78
CA MET A 126 10.52 24.07 -4.51
C MET A 126 10.69 25.43 -5.21
N ASP A 127 9.67 26.27 -5.19
CA ASP A 127 9.68 27.69 -5.55
C ASP A 127 10.19 28.58 -4.41
N ASN A 128 10.14 28.10 -3.16
CA ASN A 128 10.61 28.86 -2.01
C ASN A 128 12.15 28.88 -1.94
N LEU A 129 12.74 30.09 -1.98
CA LEU A 129 14.19 30.29 -1.95
C LEU A 129 14.88 29.65 -0.74
N ARG A 130 14.23 29.62 0.44
CA ARG A 130 14.78 28.99 1.64
C ARG A 130 14.84 27.48 1.49
N THR A 131 13.81 26.87 0.92
CA THR A 131 13.77 25.42 0.62
C THR A 131 14.86 25.07 -0.39
N GLN A 132 14.98 25.85 -1.47
CA GLN A 132 16.02 25.66 -2.48
C GLN A 132 17.43 25.71 -1.88
N ARG A 133 17.73 26.73 -1.06
CA ARG A 133 19.05 26.86 -0.40
C ARG A 133 19.37 25.64 0.49
N LYS A 134 18.39 25.14 1.24
CA LYS A 134 18.55 23.91 2.04
C LYS A 134 18.79 22.68 1.16
N ALA A 135 17.99 22.52 0.11
CA ALA A 135 18.14 21.41 -0.83
C ALA A 135 19.52 21.40 -1.51
N VAL A 136 20.04 22.57 -1.89
CA VAL A 136 21.41 22.70 -2.45
C VAL A 136 22.48 22.33 -1.42
N LEU A 137 22.34 22.76 -0.16
CA LEU A 137 23.27 22.41 0.91
C LEU A 137 23.35 20.89 1.15
N GLU A 138 22.22 20.19 1.04
CA GLU A 138 22.11 18.75 1.26
C GLU A 138 22.41 17.91 0.01
N MET A 139 22.49 18.53 -1.16
CA MET A 139 22.58 17.86 -2.46
C MET A 139 23.76 16.89 -2.55
N THR A 140 24.93 17.27 -2.07
CA THR A 140 26.12 16.39 -2.05
C THR A 140 25.86 15.10 -1.29
N ARG A 141 25.18 15.17 -0.14
CA ARG A 141 24.83 13.99 0.67
C ARG A 141 23.81 13.10 -0.04
N VAL A 142 22.82 13.71 -0.70
CA VAL A 142 21.82 12.96 -1.50
C VAL A 142 22.51 12.18 -2.62
N LEU A 143 23.41 12.82 -3.37
CA LEU A 143 24.15 12.18 -4.45
C LEU A 143 25.05 11.03 -3.95
N GLN A 144 25.61 11.14 -2.75
CA GLN A 144 26.36 10.05 -2.13
C GLN A 144 25.48 8.83 -1.82
N GLU A 145 24.28 9.04 -1.29
CA GLU A 145 23.33 7.94 -1.03
C GLU A 145 22.84 7.29 -2.33
N VAL A 146 22.64 8.07 -3.40
CA VAL A 146 22.34 7.52 -4.74
C VAL A 146 23.45 6.58 -5.20
N LYS A 147 24.72 7.02 -5.15
CA LYS A 147 25.88 6.21 -5.54
C LYS A 147 25.98 4.90 -4.73
N LYS A 148 25.69 4.98 -3.43
CA LYS A 148 25.68 3.81 -2.53
C LYS A 148 24.58 2.83 -2.89
N GLU A 149 23.38 3.31 -3.22
CA GLU A 149 22.28 2.44 -3.63
C GLU A 149 22.51 1.81 -5.01
N GLU A 150 23.05 2.54 -5.97
CA GLU A 150 23.49 1.98 -7.25
C GLU A 150 24.55 0.89 -7.06
N SER A 151 25.51 1.12 -6.17
CA SER A 151 26.54 0.14 -5.83
C SER A 151 25.94 -1.13 -5.22
N ARG A 152 24.95 -0.99 -4.32
CA ARG A 152 24.20 -2.13 -3.76
C ARG A 152 23.45 -2.89 -4.84
N ARG A 153 22.78 -2.20 -5.77
CA ARG A 153 22.09 -2.82 -6.91
C ARG A 153 23.04 -3.63 -7.79
N ARG A 154 24.21 -3.07 -8.16
CA ARG A 154 25.26 -3.77 -8.92
C ARG A 154 25.79 -5.01 -8.20
N ARG A 155 26.03 -4.92 -6.89
CA ARG A 155 26.47 -6.09 -6.10
C ARG A 155 25.41 -7.21 -6.05
N ARG A 156 24.12 -6.85 -6.00
CA ARG A 156 23.02 -7.83 -6.03
C ARG A 156 22.93 -8.53 -7.39
N SER A 157 23.10 -7.81 -8.50
CA SER A 157 23.07 -8.42 -9.84
C SER A 157 24.28 -9.33 -10.11
N GLN A 158 25.47 -8.96 -9.63
CA GLN A 158 26.69 -9.77 -9.78
C GLN A 158 26.69 -11.05 -8.92
N ARG A 159 25.85 -11.14 -7.88
CA ARG A 159 25.72 -12.35 -7.05
C ARG A 159 24.89 -13.46 -7.71
N GLN A 160 24.32 -13.23 -8.89
CA GLN A 160 23.71 -14.29 -9.68
C GLN A 160 24.75 -14.95 -10.59
N ASN A 161 25.36 -16.03 -10.09
CA ASN A 161 25.46 -17.36 -10.73
C ASN A 161 26.78 -18.12 -10.46
N PRO A 162 26.94 -18.82 -9.31
CA PRO A 162 28.04 -19.77 -9.11
C PRO A 162 27.98 -20.98 -10.05
N ARG A 163 26.84 -21.24 -10.70
CA ARG A 163 26.63 -22.42 -11.57
C ARG A 163 27.13 -22.20 -13.00
N GLY A 164 27.56 -20.99 -13.37
CA GLY A 164 28.16 -20.69 -14.67
C GLY A 164 29.64 -21.05 -14.79
N LEU A 165 30.39 -21.10 -13.68
CA LEU A 165 31.83 -21.41 -13.73
C LEU A 165 32.14 -22.90 -13.91
N LYS A 166 31.25 -23.82 -13.50
CA LYS A 166 31.47 -25.27 -13.65
C LYS A 166 31.35 -25.78 -15.09
N ARG A 167 30.88 -24.97 -16.05
CA ARG A 167 30.73 -25.38 -17.46
C ARG A 167 31.91 -24.99 -18.36
N ARG A 168 32.98 -24.40 -17.80
CA ARG A 168 34.20 -24.00 -18.53
C ARG A 168 35.45 -24.75 -18.07
N MET A 169 35.32 -25.99 -17.63
CA MET A 169 36.47 -26.89 -17.53
C MET A 169 36.51 -27.67 -18.84
N PRO A 170 37.55 -27.50 -19.70
CA PRO A 170 37.73 -28.39 -20.83
C PRO A 170 37.97 -29.81 -20.30
N ASN A 171 37.23 -30.80 -20.80
CA ASN A 171 37.58 -32.19 -20.60
C ASN A 171 38.96 -32.42 -21.22
N MET A 172 39.97 -32.60 -20.38
CA MET A 172 41.25 -33.20 -20.77
C MET A 172 41.02 -34.71 -20.72
N GLY A 173 40.61 -35.28 -21.86
CA GLY A 173 40.69 -36.71 -22.14
C GLY A 173 42.09 -37.10 -22.60
#